data_AF-A0A935VBN8-F1
#
_entry.id   AF-A0A935VBN8-F1
#
_cell.length_a   1.000
_cell.length_b   1.000
_cell.length_c   1.000
_cell.angle_alpha   90.00
_cell.angle_beta   90.00
_cell.angle_gamma   90.00
#
_symmetry.space_group_name_H-M   'P 1'
#
loop_
_entity.id
_entity.type
_entity.pdbx_description
1 polymer ?
#
loop_
_entity_poly.entity_id
_entity_poly.type
_entity_poly.pdbx_seq_one_letter_code
_entity_poly.pdbx_strand_id
1 'polypeptide(L)'
;MPEKGLFGYYNQIGIETEPVLIDGEWVGFQAKYSDSQVNVSAIEESLGKAKRKHPDLQKVVVYVNHEFTETRKTTDPPKSQSDLEKFAASLGLTIDWRVRSNFASLLSLPENQDFAEHFFVLEPGRSEFLTELKRHTAELLDPIRTLIEIRNTTIKLDRTKELERLNSIGTPGRLIVVHGPGGVGKTSLLKEFSKSVGDAIPLLVFRASEFNVRHINDFFTPYGRPSLSYFIDVFSKADRKYLVVDSAEKLSDLDDHVAFREFLRRLIDSGWTIFLTARDVYLDSLTFQLVNVFGRSFEKVTLTAISDEELDASASAYKYALPSSERLRERSLQALNSMKC
;
A
#
# COMPACT_ATOMS: atom_id res chain seq x y z
N MET A 1 -8.48 -6.87 19.04
CA MET A 1 -7.06 -7.20 19.32
C MET A 1 -6.38 -5.95 19.87
N PRO A 2 -5.39 -6.08 20.77
CA PRO A 2 -4.71 -4.91 21.32
C PRO A 2 -4.05 -4.08 20.21
N GLU A 3 -4.13 -2.75 20.31
CA GLU A 3 -3.56 -1.79 19.34
C GLU A 3 -2.01 -1.79 19.31
N LYS A 4 -1.37 -2.51 20.22
CA LYS A 4 0.08 -2.69 20.33
C LYS A 4 0.38 -4.19 20.45
N GLY A 5 1.54 -4.60 19.93
CA GLY A 5 2.03 -5.97 20.09
C GLY A 5 2.09 -6.40 21.56
N LEU A 6 2.00 -7.70 21.81
CA LEU A 6 2.07 -8.26 23.15
C LEU A 6 3.52 -8.20 23.65
N PHE A 7 3.73 -7.62 24.82
CA PHE A 7 5.04 -7.59 25.44
C PHE A 7 5.38 -8.97 26.01
N GLY A 8 6.60 -9.42 25.77
CA GLY A 8 7.13 -10.66 26.32
C GLY A 8 8.60 -10.51 26.71
N TYR A 9 9.02 -11.26 27.73
CA TYR A 9 10.42 -11.35 28.13
C TYR A 9 11.07 -12.60 27.51
N TYR A 10 12.37 -12.52 27.21
CA TYR A 10 13.16 -13.73 26.96
C TYR A 10 13.12 -14.62 28.21
N ASN A 11 12.60 -15.84 28.10
CA ASN A 11 12.30 -16.77 29.20
C ASN A 11 11.25 -16.26 30.20
N GLN A 12 10.12 -15.75 29.70
CA GLN A 12 8.97 -15.44 30.55
C GLN A 12 8.45 -16.70 31.30
N ILE A 13 8.04 -16.51 32.55
CA ILE A 13 7.73 -17.63 33.45
C ILE A 13 6.36 -18.21 33.12
N GLY A 14 6.34 -19.43 32.57
CA GLY A 14 5.14 -20.26 32.40
C GLY A 14 4.26 -19.94 31.19
N ILE A 15 4.36 -18.72 30.65
CA ILE A 15 3.71 -18.22 29.43
C ILE A 15 4.73 -17.40 28.62
N GLU A 16 4.49 -17.20 27.32
CA GLU A 16 5.43 -16.52 26.42
C GLU A 16 5.26 -14.98 26.39
N THR A 17 4.09 -14.48 26.77
CA THR A 17 3.77 -13.04 26.80
C THR A 17 2.97 -12.68 28.05
N GLU A 18 2.91 -11.39 28.40
CA GLU A 18 2.00 -10.93 29.45
C GLU A 18 0.54 -11.33 29.13
N PRO A 19 -0.26 -11.75 30.13
CA PRO A 19 -1.66 -12.06 29.92
C PRO A 19 -2.45 -10.86 29.41
N VAL A 20 -3.49 -11.13 28.63
CA VAL A 20 -4.40 -10.10 28.11
C VAL A 20 -5.83 -10.36 28.52
N LEU A 21 -6.57 -9.29 28.79
CA LEU A 21 -7.99 -9.37 29.09
C LEU A 21 -8.78 -9.44 27.78
N ILE A 22 -9.47 -10.56 27.54
CA ILE A 22 -10.32 -10.79 26.37
C ILE A 22 -11.70 -11.20 26.88
N ASP A 23 -12.73 -10.45 26.52
CA ASP A 23 -14.12 -10.71 26.91
C ASP A 23 -14.34 -10.93 28.42
N GLY A 24 -13.52 -10.26 29.26
CA GLY A 24 -13.57 -10.36 30.72
C GLY A 24 -12.72 -11.47 31.34
N GLU A 25 -12.01 -12.26 30.53
CA GLU A 25 -11.09 -13.32 30.98
C GLU A 25 -9.63 -12.94 30.72
N TRP A 26 -8.76 -13.15 31.71
CA TRP A 26 -7.31 -13.09 31.54
C TRP A 26 -6.84 -14.34 30.81
N VAL A 27 -6.30 -14.11 29.63
CA VAL A 27 -5.81 -15.13 28.70
C VAL A 27 -4.29 -15.04 28.59
N GLY A 28 -3.62 -16.15 28.87
CA GLY A 28 -2.19 -16.31 28.63
C GLY A 28 -1.93 -17.07 27.33
N PHE A 29 -0.73 -16.92 26.78
CA PHE A 29 -0.29 -17.69 25.62
C PHE A 29 0.93 -18.52 25.98
N GLN A 30 0.92 -19.80 25.60
CA GLN A 30 2.06 -20.68 25.75
C GLN A 30 2.35 -21.46 24.48
N ALA A 31 3.63 -21.60 24.14
CA ALA A 31 4.08 -22.40 23.01
C ALA A 31 5.02 -23.51 23.48
N LYS A 32 4.78 -24.75 23.05
CA LYS A 32 5.68 -25.88 23.29
C LYS A 32 5.98 -26.60 21.99
N TYR A 33 7.26 -26.56 21.62
CA TYR A 33 7.80 -27.29 20.49
C TYR A 33 8.45 -28.59 20.97
N SER A 34 8.22 -29.67 20.24
CA SER A 34 8.82 -30.98 20.47
C SER A 34 9.17 -31.63 19.13
N ASP A 35 10.14 -32.55 19.10
CA ASP A 35 10.56 -33.18 17.84
C ASP A 35 9.72 -34.39 17.41
N SER A 36 8.97 -34.99 18.35
CA SER A 36 8.26 -36.26 18.11
C SER A 36 6.78 -36.24 18.50
N GLN A 37 6.50 -36.05 19.79
CA GLN A 37 5.16 -36.10 20.36
C GLN A 37 4.98 -34.95 21.34
N VAL A 38 3.73 -34.53 21.54
CA VAL A 38 3.38 -33.47 22.50
C VAL A 38 3.97 -33.78 23.87
N ASN A 39 4.83 -32.89 24.37
CA ASN A 39 5.46 -33.01 25.68
C ASN A 39 4.52 -32.54 26.80
N VAL A 40 3.67 -33.47 27.26
CA VAL A 40 2.61 -33.21 28.26
C VAL A 40 3.18 -32.67 29.58
N SER A 41 4.26 -33.25 30.09
CA SER A 41 4.84 -32.86 31.38
C SER A 41 5.41 -31.44 31.35
N ALA A 42 6.02 -31.03 30.24
CA ALA A 42 6.50 -29.66 30.07
C ALA A 42 5.35 -28.64 30.01
N ILE A 43 4.19 -29.01 29.46
CA ILE A 43 3.00 -28.15 29.46
C ILE A 43 2.44 -28.05 30.87
N GLU A 44 2.29 -29.18 31.58
CA GLU A 44 1.80 -29.24 32.96
C GLU A 44 2.62 -28.33 33.90
N GLU A 45 3.95 -28.43 33.83
CA GLU A 45 4.86 -27.58 34.59
C GLU A 45 4.68 -26.09 34.25
N SER A 46 4.50 -25.78 32.97
CA SER A 46 4.29 -24.42 32.48
C SER A 46 2.99 -23.81 33.01
N LEU A 47 1.89 -24.56 33.00
CA LEU A 47 0.59 -24.13 33.52
C LEU A 47 0.67 -23.86 35.03
N GLY A 48 1.33 -24.74 35.79
CA GLY A 48 1.57 -24.54 37.21
C GLY A 48 2.39 -23.28 37.49
N LYS A 49 3.44 -23.02 36.70
CA LYS A 49 4.24 -21.78 36.78
C LYS A 49 3.42 -20.54 36.43
N ALA A 50 2.63 -20.60 35.36
CA ALA A 50 1.79 -19.52 34.89
C ALA A 50 0.76 -19.10 35.95
N LYS A 51 0.02 -20.06 36.52
CA LYS A 51 -0.98 -19.77 37.56
C LYS A 51 -0.37 -19.18 38.82
N ARG A 52 0.82 -19.65 39.24
CA ARG A 52 1.52 -19.07 40.40
C ARG A 52 1.94 -17.63 40.17
N LYS A 53 2.39 -17.30 38.95
CA LYS A 53 2.85 -15.95 38.60
C LYS A 53 1.68 -14.99 38.34
N HIS A 54 0.61 -15.50 37.75
CA HIS A 54 -0.61 -14.77 37.39
C HIS A 54 -1.83 -15.48 38.00
N PRO A 55 -2.16 -15.21 39.28
CA PRO A 55 -3.26 -15.89 39.98
C PRO A 55 -4.63 -15.69 39.32
N ASP A 56 -4.83 -14.56 38.66
CA ASP A 56 -6.09 -14.20 38.01
C ASP A 56 -6.26 -14.86 36.64
N LEU A 57 -5.22 -15.50 36.09
CA LEU A 57 -5.28 -16.18 34.79
C LEU A 57 -6.42 -17.21 34.78
N GLN A 58 -7.33 -17.14 33.81
CA GLN A 58 -8.46 -18.07 33.67
C GLN A 58 -8.33 -18.98 32.45
N LYS A 59 -7.59 -18.56 31.42
CA LYS A 59 -7.44 -19.30 30.17
C LYS A 59 -6.00 -19.27 29.69
N VAL A 60 -5.53 -20.37 29.11
CA VAL A 60 -4.24 -20.43 28.42
C VAL A 60 -4.44 -20.99 27.02
N VAL A 61 -4.07 -20.19 26.01
CA VAL A 61 -3.93 -20.67 24.64
C VAL A 61 -2.61 -21.43 24.55
N VAL A 62 -2.67 -22.72 24.25
CA VAL A 62 -1.48 -23.58 24.19
C VAL A 62 -1.24 -24.02 22.76
N TYR A 63 -0.15 -23.52 22.17
CA TYR A 63 0.36 -23.99 20.89
C TYR A 63 1.27 -25.21 21.08
N VAL A 64 1.01 -26.25 20.28
CA VAL A 64 1.90 -27.41 20.13
C VAL A 64 2.06 -27.74 18.64
N ASN A 65 3.27 -28.12 18.22
CA ASN A 65 3.59 -28.37 16.82
C ASN A 65 3.17 -29.77 16.30
N HIS A 66 2.72 -30.65 17.20
CA HIS A 66 2.22 -32.00 16.87
C HIS A 66 0.75 -32.14 17.24
N GLU A 67 0.04 -32.96 16.46
CA GLU A 67 -1.31 -33.41 16.78
C GLU A 67 -1.27 -34.42 17.93
N PHE A 68 -2.34 -34.45 18.73
CA PHE A 68 -2.55 -35.56 19.66
C PHE A 68 -3.00 -36.80 18.89
N THR A 69 -2.46 -37.98 19.24
CA THR A 69 -2.75 -39.23 18.54
C THR A 69 -4.21 -39.66 18.73
N GLU A 70 -4.95 -39.79 17.62
CA GLU A 70 -6.35 -40.24 17.62
C GLU A 70 -6.54 -41.56 18.40
N THR A 71 -7.64 -41.66 19.16
CA THR A 71 -7.98 -42.89 19.86
C THR A 71 -8.85 -43.79 18.98
N ARG A 72 -8.99 -45.08 19.34
CA ARG A 72 -9.85 -46.02 18.59
C ARG A 72 -11.32 -45.59 18.55
N LYS A 73 -11.75 -44.68 19.43
CA LYS A 73 -13.07 -44.05 19.43
C LYS A 73 -12.89 -42.61 18.98
N THR A 74 -13.35 -42.29 17.78
CA THR A 74 -13.14 -41.00 17.12
C THR A 74 -13.68 -39.78 17.89
N THR A 75 -14.56 -39.99 18.88
CA THR A 75 -15.17 -38.93 19.70
C THR A 75 -14.40 -38.60 20.98
N ASP A 76 -13.48 -39.47 21.42
CA ASP A 76 -12.82 -39.32 22.71
C ASP A 76 -11.44 -38.66 22.52
N PRO A 77 -11.16 -37.53 23.21
CA PRO A 77 -9.83 -36.94 23.19
C PRO A 77 -8.81 -37.93 23.79
N PRO A 78 -7.55 -37.89 23.35
CA PRO A 78 -6.51 -38.75 23.88
C PRO A 78 -6.36 -38.56 25.39
N LYS A 79 -6.06 -39.65 26.10
CA LYS A 79 -5.98 -39.64 27.57
C LYS A 79 -5.00 -38.58 28.08
N SER A 80 -3.86 -38.42 27.41
CA SER A 80 -2.86 -37.40 27.71
C SER A 80 -3.40 -35.97 27.61
N GLN A 81 -4.21 -35.67 26.60
CA GLN A 81 -4.87 -34.37 26.45
C GLN A 81 -5.90 -34.16 27.56
N SER A 82 -6.76 -35.17 27.79
CA SER A 82 -7.82 -35.12 28.80
C SER A 82 -7.29 -34.95 30.22
N ASP A 83 -6.19 -35.63 30.56
CA ASP A 83 -5.58 -35.56 31.88
C ASP A 83 -4.95 -34.18 32.12
N LEU A 84 -4.36 -33.57 31.08
CA LEU A 84 -3.81 -32.22 31.15
C LEU A 84 -4.91 -31.14 31.26
N GLU A 85 -6.03 -31.30 30.58
CA GLU A 85 -7.20 -30.44 30.72
C GLU A 85 -7.80 -30.52 32.14
N LYS A 86 -7.85 -31.71 32.74
CA LYS A 86 -8.26 -31.88 34.15
C LYS A 86 -7.28 -31.22 35.11
N PHE A 87 -5.97 -31.34 34.85
CA PHE A 87 -4.96 -30.65 35.63
C PHE A 87 -5.13 -29.13 35.55
N ALA A 88 -5.31 -28.57 34.35
CA ALA A 88 -5.59 -27.15 34.17
C ALA A 88 -6.86 -26.73 34.92
N ALA A 89 -7.94 -27.50 34.81
CA ALA A 89 -9.19 -27.23 35.53
C ALA A 89 -8.98 -27.21 37.05
N SER A 90 -8.11 -28.07 37.60
CA SER A 90 -7.77 -28.07 39.03
C SER A 90 -7.04 -26.79 39.48
N LEU A 91 -6.40 -26.08 38.53
CA LEU A 91 -5.79 -24.77 38.75
C LEU A 91 -6.77 -23.61 38.46
N GLY A 92 -8.03 -23.89 38.12
CA GLY A 92 -8.98 -22.89 37.66
C GLY A 92 -8.59 -22.30 36.30
N LEU A 93 -7.99 -23.11 35.42
CA LEU A 93 -7.61 -22.74 34.06
C LEU A 93 -8.39 -23.57 33.04
N THR A 94 -8.68 -22.97 31.88
CA THR A 94 -9.07 -23.69 30.67
C THR A 94 -7.95 -23.65 29.64
N ILE A 95 -7.84 -24.69 28.81
CA ILE A 95 -6.87 -24.76 27.72
C ILE A 95 -7.59 -24.55 26.39
N ASP A 96 -7.04 -23.68 25.55
CA ASP A 96 -7.43 -23.52 24.14
C ASP A 96 -6.28 -24.01 23.26
N TRP A 97 -6.45 -25.23 22.73
CA TRP A 97 -5.44 -25.90 21.94
C TRP A 97 -5.29 -25.26 20.56
N ARG A 98 -4.05 -24.95 20.19
CA ARG A 98 -3.66 -24.56 18.83
C ARG A 98 -2.62 -25.55 18.32
N VAL A 99 -3.08 -26.48 17.50
CA VAL A 99 -2.24 -27.46 16.80
C VAL A 99 -1.97 -27.00 15.36
N ARG A 100 -1.13 -27.76 14.64
CA ARG A 100 -0.80 -27.47 13.24
C ARG A 100 -2.04 -27.37 12.35
N SER A 101 -3.01 -28.27 12.51
CA SER A 101 -4.27 -28.24 11.75
C SER A 101 -5.11 -26.98 12.02
N ASN A 102 -5.09 -26.45 13.25
CA ASN A 102 -5.76 -25.17 13.53
C ASN A 102 -5.10 -24.02 12.77
N PHE A 103 -3.77 -23.94 12.76
CA PHE A 103 -3.06 -22.92 11.98
C PHE A 103 -3.32 -23.06 10.48
N ALA A 104 -3.26 -24.28 9.94
CA ALA A 104 -3.58 -24.52 8.53
C ALA A 104 -4.99 -24.03 8.17
N SER A 105 -5.98 -24.34 9.02
CA SER A 105 -7.35 -23.86 8.82
C SER A 105 -7.45 -22.35 8.94
N LEU A 106 -6.88 -21.74 9.99
CA LEU A 106 -6.93 -20.29 10.21
C LEU A 106 -6.25 -19.52 9.08
N LEU A 107 -5.06 -19.94 8.67
CA LEU A 107 -4.27 -19.27 7.62
C LEU A 107 -4.86 -19.48 6.22
N SER A 108 -5.74 -20.46 6.03
CA SER A 108 -6.47 -20.66 4.78
C SER A 108 -7.70 -19.75 4.61
N LEU A 109 -8.12 -19.06 5.69
CA LEU A 109 -9.25 -18.14 5.63
C LEU A 109 -8.85 -16.85 4.88
N PRO A 110 -9.67 -16.35 3.94
CA PRO A 110 -9.36 -15.13 3.18
C PRO A 110 -9.03 -13.92 4.07
N GLU A 111 -9.77 -13.72 5.16
CA GLU A 111 -9.55 -12.66 6.14
C GLU A 111 -8.20 -12.72 6.87
N ASN A 112 -7.54 -13.89 6.87
CA ASN A 112 -6.23 -14.09 7.51
C ASN A 112 -5.07 -14.16 6.51
N GLN A 113 -5.34 -13.96 5.22
CA GLN A 113 -4.32 -14.04 4.17
C GLN A 113 -3.13 -13.10 4.43
N ASP A 114 -3.40 -11.88 4.90
CA ASP A 114 -2.34 -10.91 5.23
C ASP A 114 -1.41 -11.43 6.34
N PHE A 115 -1.96 -12.13 7.35
CA PHE A 115 -1.16 -12.76 8.40
C PHE A 115 -0.38 -13.97 7.89
N ALA A 116 -0.99 -14.76 7.01
CA ALA A 116 -0.34 -15.91 6.37
C ALA A 116 0.87 -15.47 5.54
N GLU A 117 0.69 -14.44 4.70
CA GLU A 117 1.76 -13.88 3.88
C GLU A 117 2.88 -13.29 4.73
N HIS A 118 2.55 -12.49 5.76
CA HIS A 118 3.56 -11.80 6.54
C HIS A 118 4.39 -12.72 7.46
N PHE A 119 3.76 -13.73 8.07
CA PHE A 119 4.43 -14.56 9.08
C PHE A 119 4.85 -15.95 8.61
N PHE A 120 4.26 -16.47 7.52
CA PHE A 120 4.41 -17.87 7.13
C PHE A 120 4.89 -18.09 5.69
N VAL A 121 5.05 -17.02 4.90
CA VAL A 121 5.60 -17.09 3.55
C VAL A 121 7.02 -16.50 3.53
N LEU A 122 7.94 -17.18 2.82
CA LEU A 122 9.34 -16.72 2.67
C LEU A 122 9.51 -15.71 1.53
N GLU A 123 8.60 -15.73 0.56
CA GLU A 123 8.54 -14.75 -0.51
C GLU A 123 8.01 -13.40 0.01
N PRO A 124 8.37 -12.27 -0.62
CA PRO A 124 7.82 -10.97 -0.27
C PRO A 124 6.29 -11.02 -0.28
N GLY A 125 5.66 -10.71 0.86
CA GLY A 125 4.21 -10.69 1.00
C GLY A 125 3.64 -9.31 0.67
N ARG A 126 2.35 -9.13 1.00
CA ARG A 126 1.64 -7.85 0.80
C ARG A 126 2.37 -6.63 1.37
N SER A 127 2.99 -6.78 2.54
CA SER A 127 3.67 -5.68 3.23
C SER A 127 4.88 -5.19 2.43
N GLU A 128 5.73 -6.11 1.99
CA GLU A 128 6.91 -5.83 1.19
C GLU A 128 6.50 -5.27 -0.18
N PHE A 129 5.48 -5.86 -0.82
CA PHE A 129 4.93 -5.35 -2.08
C PHE A 129 4.46 -3.90 -1.98
N LEU A 130 3.66 -3.57 -0.96
CA LEU A 130 3.17 -2.21 -0.73
C LEU A 130 4.32 -1.25 -0.40
N THR A 131 5.33 -1.72 0.33
CA THR A 131 6.52 -0.92 0.66
C THR A 131 7.31 -0.56 -0.60
N GLU A 132 7.54 -1.52 -1.50
CA GLU A 132 8.25 -1.28 -2.76
C GLU A 132 7.46 -0.37 -3.72
N LEU A 133 6.13 -0.50 -3.80
CA LEU A 133 5.28 0.41 -4.56
C LEU A 133 5.34 1.85 -4.04
N LYS A 134 5.30 2.03 -2.70
CA LYS A 134 5.43 3.34 -2.07
C LYS A 134 6.82 3.93 -2.30
N ARG A 135 7.87 3.12 -2.16
CA ARG A 135 9.26 3.52 -2.43
C ARG A 135 9.42 4.01 -3.86
N HIS A 136 8.95 3.24 -4.84
CA HIS A 136 9.00 3.62 -6.26
C HIS A 136 8.24 4.91 -6.55
N THR A 137 7.04 5.06 -5.98
CA THR A 137 6.24 6.27 -6.10
C THR A 137 6.98 7.49 -5.53
N ALA A 138 7.61 7.34 -4.36
CA ALA A 138 8.42 8.39 -3.74
C ALA A 138 9.66 8.74 -4.58
N GLU A 139 10.34 7.77 -5.17
CA GLU A 139 11.49 8.02 -6.06
C GLU A 139 11.14 8.90 -7.27
N LEU A 140 9.92 8.77 -7.78
CA LEU A 140 9.42 9.59 -8.87
C LEU A 140 8.91 10.96 -8.41
N LEU A 141 8.25 11.02 -7.25
CA LEU A 141 7.60 12.25 -6.78
C LEU A 141 8.50 13.14 -5.92
N ASP A 142 9.40 12.62 -5.09
CA ASP A 142 10.22 13.41 -4.16
C ASP A 142 11.07 14.48 -4.85
N PRO A 143 11.71 14.21 -6.00
CA PRO A 143 12.46 15.24 -6.73
C PRO A 143 11.60 16.36 -7.32
N ILE A 144 10.28 16.16 -7.43
CA ILE A 144 9.31 17.09 -8.04
C ILE A 144 8.90 18.15 -7.00
N ARG A 145 9.16 19.43 -7.30
CA ARG A 145 9.03 20.54 -6.34
C ARG A 145 7.75 21.34 -6.53
N THR A 146 6.82 21.24 -5.59
CA THR A 146 5.59 22.06 -5.62
C THR A 146 5.80 23.53 -5.17
N LEU A 147 7.04 23.90 -4.80
CA LEU A 147 7.40 25.21 -4.28
C LEU A 147 8.74 25.65 -4.88
N ILE A 148 8.88 26.96 -5.07
CA ILE A 148 10.09 27.59 -5.60
C ILE A 148 10.74 28.40 -4.48
N GLU A 149 11.97 28.04 -4.11
CA GLU A 149 12.73 28.74 -3.07
C GLU A 149 13.70 29.74 -3.72
N ILE A 150 13.50 31.02 -3.44
CA ILE A 150 14.38 32.12 -3.88
C ILE A 150 14.83 32.91 -2.65
N ARG A 151 16.09 32.75 -2.26
CA ARG A 151 16.66 33.37 -1.04
C ARG A 151 15.79 33.04 0.19
N ASN A 152 15.08 34.03 0.75
CA ASN A 152 14.20 33.88 1.91
C ASN A 152 12.70 33.92 1.52
N THR A 153 12.37 33.74 0.24
CA THR A 153 11.00 33.75 -0.27
C THR A 153 10.65 32.39 -0.85
N THR A 154 9.52 31.85 -0.44
CA THR A 154 8.95 30.61 -1.00
C THR A 154 7.75 31.00 -1.86
N ILE A 155 7.87 30.78 -3.16
CA ILE A 155 6.84 31.08 -4.16
C ILE A 155 6.09 29.79 -4.47
N LYS A 156 4.75 29.85 -4.47
CA LYS A 156 3.89 28.79 -4.97
C LYS A 156 3.16 29.31 -6.21
N LEU A 157 3.17 28.52 -7.27
CA LEU A 157 2.40 28.83 -8.47
C LEU A 157 0.93 28.51 -8.22
N ASP A 158 0.04 29.44 -8.53
CA ASP A 158 -1.39 29.21 -8.39
C ASP A 158 -1.87 28.25 -9.49
N ARG A 159 -2.41 27.10 -9.05
CA ARG A 159 -3.01 26.04 -9.88
C ARG A 159 -4.37 25.60 -9.34
N THR A 160 -5.05 26.50 -8.62
CA THR A 160 -6.29 26.19 -7.92
C THR A 160 -7.39 25.72 -8.87
N LYS A 161 -7.53 26.38 -10.04
CA LYS A 161 -8.53 26.01 -11.06
C LYS A 161 -8.31 24.61 -11.60
N GLU A 162 -7.06 24.24 -11.88
CA GLU A 162 -6.72 22.91 -12.38
C GLU A 162 -6.89 21.84 -11.30
N LEU A 163 -6.58 22.14 -10.04
CA LEU A 163 -6.82 21.24 -8.91
C LEU A 163 -8.32 21.02 -8.65
N GLU A 164 -9.15 22.07 -8.70
CA GLU A 164 -10.61 21.96 -8.60
C GLU A 164 -11.16 21.11 -9.75
N ARG A 165 -10.65 21.31 -10.96
CA ARG A 165 -11.02 20.50 -12.11
C ARG A 165 -10.64 19.03 -11.91
N LEU A 166 -9.42 18.73 -11.48
CA LEU A 166 -8.99 17.36 -11.17
C LEU A 166 -9.87 16.71 -10.09
N ASN A 167 -10.24 17.46 -9.05
CA ASN A 167 -11.12 16.97 -7.99
C ASN A 167 -12.53 16.65 -8.49
N SER A 168 -13.09 17.47 -9.38
CA SER A 168 -14.44 17.25 -9.93
C SER A 168 -14.51 16.07 -10.90
N ILE A 169 -13.48 15.83 -11.70
CA ILE A 169 -13.48 14.77 -12.73
C ILE A 169 -12.79 13.47 -12.26
N GLY A 170 -11.98 13.56 -11.20
CA GLY A 170 -11.19 12.46 -10.61
C GLY A 170 -12.03 11.44 -9.84
N THR A 171 -13.00 10.85 -10.53
CA THR A 171 -13.94 9.84 -10.01
C THR A 171 -13.53 8.42 -10.44
N PRO A 172 -13.90 7.37 -9.69
CA PRO A 172 -13.50 5.99 -9.97
C PRO A 172 -13.77 5.55 -11.43
N GLY A 173 -12.80 4.84 -12.02
CA GLY A 173 -12.89 4.32 -13.39
C GLY A 173 -12.68 5.36 -14.49
N ARG A 174 -12.23 6.58 -14.17
CA ARG A 174 -11.93 7.62 -15.16
C ARG A 174 -10.49 7.56 -15.66
N LEU A 175 -10.34 7.93 -16.93
CA LEU A 175 -9.05 8.19 -17.56
C LEU A 175 -8.95 9.69 -17.87
N ILE A 176 -7.88 10.32 -17.39
CA ILE A 176 -7.70 11.76 -17.47
C ILE A 176 -6.30 12.04 -18.05
N VAL A 177 -6.23 12.89 -19.07
CA VAL A 177 -4.97 13.35 -19.67
C VAL A 177 -4.68 14.76 -19.19
N VAL A 178 -3.60 14.92 -18.42
CA VAL A 178 -3.05 16.21 -18.03
C VAL A 178 -1.97 16.59 -19.05
N HIS A 179 -2.25 17.58 -19.89
CA HIS A 179 -1.33 17.99 -20.95
C HIS A 179 -0.95 19.47 -20.84
N GLY A 180 0.17 19.83 -21.45
CA GLY A 180 0.71 21.19 -21.45
C GLY A 180 2.14 21.23 -21.97
N PRO A 181 2.76 22.41 -22.10
CA PRO A 181 4.13 22.54 -22.56
C PRO A 181 5.15 21.80 -21.66
N GLY A 182 6.37 21.59 -22.15
CA GLY A 182 7.43 20.98 -21.33
C GLY A 182 7.76 21.85 -20.11
N GLY A 183 7.86 21.24 -18.92
CA GLY A 183 8.29 21.93 -17.69
C GLY A 183 7.21 22.66 -16.90
N VAL A 184 5.97 22.81 -17.41
CA VAL A 184 4.92 23.62 -16.76
C VAL A 184 4.33 23.07 -15.45
N GLY A 185 4.89 21.98 -14.90
CA GLY A 185 4.49 21.43 -13.60
C GLY A 185 3.33 20.42 -13.62
N LYS A 186 3.15 19.64 -14.70
CA LYS A 186 2.09 18.62 -14.78
C LYS A 186 2.17 17.59 -13.65
N THR A 187 3.36 17.07 -13.40
CA THR A 187 3.60 16.10 -12.32
C THR A 187 3.50 16.79 -10.95
N SER A 188 3.92 18.05 -10.82
CA SER A 188 3.66 18.90 -9.64
C SER A 188 2.19 18.95 -9.29
N LEU A 189 1.34 19.25 -10.28
CA LEU A 189 -0.10 19.39 -10.12
C LEU A 189 -0.70 18.10 -9.56
N LEU A 190 -0.28 16.94 -10.06
CA LEU A 190 -0.74 15.64 -9.56
C LEU A 190 -0.21 15.31 -8.16
N LYS A 191 1.02 15.74 -7.83
CA LYS A 191 1.57 15.67 -6.46
C LYS A 191 0.82 16.58 -5.48
N GLU A 192 0.36 17.74 -5.93
CA GLU A 192 -0.49 18.62 -5.12
C GLU A 192 -1.91 18.06 -4.98
N PHE A 193 -2.46 17.52 -6.05
CA PHE A 193 -3.74 16.83 -6.04
C PHE A 193 -3.74 15.70 -5.01
N SER A 194 -2.69 14.87 -4.97
CA SER A 194 -2.57 13.77 -4.00
C SER A 194 -2.62 14.26 -2.55
N LYS A 195 -1.92 15.38 -2.26
CA LYS A 195 -1.96 16.02 -0.94
C LYS A 195 -3.35 16.58 -0.62
N SER A 196 -4.05 17.11 -1.61
CA SER A 196 -5.39 17.70 -1.42
C SER A 196 -6.47 16.67 -1.09
N VAL A 197 -6.33 15.44 -1.60
CA VAL A 197 -7.29 14.35 -1.36
C VAL A 197 -6.94 13.50 -0.13
N GLY A 198 -5.72 13.64 0.40
CA GLY A 198 -5.26 13.05 1.66
C GLY A 198 -4.42 11.79 1.50
N ASP A 199 -3.43 11.64 2.38
CA ASP A 199 -2.40 10.58 2.32
C ASP A 199 -2.95 9.16 2.52
N ALA A 200 -4.17 9.02 3.04
CA ALA A 200 -4.84 7.74 3.18
C ALA A 200 -5.31 7.15 1.84
N ILE A 201 -5.46 7.98 0.79
CA ILE A 201 -5.90 7.51 -0.52
C ILE A 201 -4.68 7.02 -1.31
N PRO A 202 -4.69 5.76 -1.79
CA PRO A 202 -3.58 5.24 -2.59
C PRO A 202 -3.36 6.09 -3.85
N LEU A 203 -2.12 6.55 -4.02
CA LEU A 203 -1.63 7.13 -5.26
C LEU A 203 -0.32 6.45 -5.63
N LEU A 204 -0.28 5.88 -6.83
CA LEU A 204 0.88 5.22 -7.39
C LEU A 204 1.33 5.97 -8.63
N VAL A 205 2.64 6.10 -8.83
CA VAL A 205 3.21 6.75 -10.01
C VAL A 205 4.15 5.78 -10.72
N PHE A 206 4.02 5.72 -12.05
CA PHE A 206 4.92 4.99 -12.95
C PHE A 206 5.22 5.84 -14.17
N ARG A 207 6.36 5.64 -14.82
CA ARG A 207 6.63 6.19 -16.15
C ARG A 207 6.02 5.28 -17.21
N ALA A 208 5.50 5.86 -18.28
CA ALA A 208 4.95 5.11 -19.41
C ALA A 208 5.92 4.08 -20.00
N SER A 209 7.23 4.38 -20.02
CA SER A 209 8.27 3.48 -20.52
C SER A 209 8.45 2.20 -19.69
N GLU A 210 8.03 2.19 -18.42
CA GLU A 210 8.13 1.01 -17.56
C GLU A 210 7.18 -0.12 -18.02
N PHE A 211 6.17 0.21 -18.81
CA PHE A 211 5.24 -0.76 -19.38
C PHE A 211 5.78 -1.44 -20.65
N ASN A 212 7.04 -1.21 -21.03
CA ASN A 212 7.67 -1.93 -22.15
C ASN A 212 8.06 -3.36 -21.74
N VAL A 213 7.04 -4.20 -21.53
CA VAL A 213 7.15 -5.59 -21.09
C VAL A 213 6.36 -6.51 -22.02
N ARG A 214 6.78 -7.76 -22.14
CA ARG A 214 6.12 -8.76 -23.00
C ARG A 214 4.79 -9.24 -22.41
N HIS A 215 4.74 -9.42 -21.10
CA HIS A 215 3.54 -9.79 -20.38
C HIS A 215 3.34 -8.85 -19.19
N ILE A 216 2.08 -8.54 -18.85
CA ILE A 216 1.82 -7.54 -17.82
C ILE A 216 2.30 -7.95 -16.43
N ASN A 217 2.38 -9.24 -16.12
CA ASN A 217 2.96 -9.69 -14.85
C ASN A 217 4.47 -9.39 -14.75
N ASP A 218 5.18 -9.25 -15.87
CA ASP A 218 6.62 -8.95 -15.86
C ASP A 218 6.88 -7.53 -15.32
N PHE A 219 5.92 -6.60 -15.53
CA PHE A 219 5.94 -5.25 -14.96
C PHE A 219 6.09 -5.28 -13.43
N PHE A 220 5.54 -6.31 -12.77
CA PHE A 220 5.57 -6.41 -11.32
C PHE A 220 6.81 -7.12 -10.76
N THR A 221 7.74 -7.56 -11.61
CA THR A 221 8.97 -8.24 -11.19
C THR A 221 9.77 -7.47 -10.13
N PRO A 222 9.96 -6.13 -10.26
CA PRO A 222 10.68 -5.34 -9.26
C PRO A 222 9.99 -5.30 -7.89
N TYR A 223 8.70 -5.66 -7.81
CA TYR A 223 7.89 -5.59 -6.59
C TYR A 223 7.58 -6.99 -6.03
N GLY A 224 8.44 -7.98 -6.27
CA GLY A 224 8.25 -9.35 -5.76
C GLY A 224 7.44 -10.27 -6.68
N ARG A 225 7.26 -9.89 -7.97
CA ARG A 225 6.57 -10.69 -9.01
C ARG A 225 5.09 -11.03 -8.76
N PRO A 226 4.26 -10.18 -8.12
CA PRO A 226 2.83 -10.45 -8.05
C PRO A 226 2.18 -10.40 -9.43
N SER A 227 1.02 -11.04 -9.55
CA SER A 227 0.20 -10.90 -10.75
C SER A 227 -0.57 -9.57 -10.76
N LEU A 228 -1.03 -9.15 -11.94
CA LEU A 228 -1.98 -8.03 -12.05
C LEU A 228 -3.25 -8.23 -11.22
N SER A 229 -3.70 -9.48 -11.05
CA SER A 229 -4.86 -9.79 -10.21
C SER A 229 -4.58 -9.54 -8.74
N TYR A 230 -3.40 -9.91 -8.27
CA TYR A 230 -2.95 -9.62 -6.90
C TYR A 230 -2.84 -8.11 -6.66
N PHE A 231 -2.24 -7.37 -7.61
CA PHE A 231 -2.20 -5.90 -7.54
C PHE A 231 -3.61 -5.31 -7.37
N ILE A 232 -4.59 -5.76 -8.15
CA ILE A 232 -5.97 -5.25 -8.06
C ILE A 232 -6.61 -5.63 -6.71
N ASP A 233 -6.40 -6.84 -6.24
CA ASP A 233 -6.97 -7.34 -4.98
C ASP A 233 -6.44 -6.58 -3.75
N VAL A 234 -5.15 -6.26 -3.74
CA VAL A 234 -4.50 -5.47 -2.67
C VAL A 234 -5.16 -4.11 -2.46
N PHE A 235 -5.74 -3.51 -3.50
CA PHE A 235 -6.43 -2.22 -3.46
C PHE A 235 -7.97 -2.34 -3.63
N SER A 236 -8.53 -3.55 -3.53
CA SER A 236 -9.97 -3.80 -3.76
C SER A 236 -10.88 -3.07 -2.77
N LYS A 237 -10.45 -2.97 -1.50
CA LYS A 237 -11.18 -2.31 -0.42
C LYS A 237 -11.07 -0.78 -0.43
N ALA A 238 -10.25 -0.19 -1.31
CA ALA A 238 -10.09 1.26 -1.39
C ALA A 238 -11.16 1.88 -2.32
N ASP A 239 -12.01 2.73 -1.74
CA ASP A 239 -13.09 3.43 -2.46
C ASP A 239 -12.56 4.38 -3.54
N ARG A 240 -11.43 5.05 -3.25
CA ARG A 240 -10.69 5.90 -4.18
C ARG A 240 -9.26 5.41 -4.25
N LYS A 241 -8.70 5.43 -5.45
CA LYS A 241 -7.32 5.03 -5.74
C LYS A 241 -6.88 5.60 -7.08
N TYR A 242 -5.66 6.13 -7.11
CA TYR A 242 -5.12 6.90 -8.22
C TYR A 242 -3.87 6.25 -8.78
N LEU A 243 -3.80 6.23 -10.10
CA LEU A 243 -2.59 5.88 -10.83
C LEU A 243 -2.16 7.07 -11.67
N VAL A 244 -0.89 7.45 -11.60
CA VAL A 244 -0.27 8.39 -12.52
C VAL A 244 0.66 7.61 -13.45
N VAL A 245 0.45 7.75 -14.75
CA VAL A 245 1.41 7.32 -15.77
C VAL A 245 2.04 8.57 -16.37
N ASP A 246 3.27 8.83 -15.96
CA ASP A 246 4.02 10.01 -16.34
C ASP A 246 4.66 9.84 -17.73
N SER A 247 4.70 10.93 -18.50
CA SER A 247 5.25 10.98 -19.86
C SER A 247 4.57 9.98 -20.81
N ALA A 248 3.23 9.97 -20.81
CA ALA A 248 2.39 9.05 -21.57
C ALA A 248 2.57 9.14 -23.09
N GLU A 249 3.22 10.18 -23.61
CA GLU A 249 3.71 10.17 -25.00
C GLU A 249 4.61 8.96 -25.32
N LYS A 250 5.27 8.36 -24.31
CA LYS A 250 6.13 7.19 -24.48
C LYS A 250 5.35 5.88 -24.65
N LEU A 251 4.03 5.89 -24.55
CA LEU A 251 3.21 4.71 -24.85
C LEU A 251 3.28 4.33 -26.34
N SER A 252 3.65 5.26 -27.24
CA SER A 252 3.94 4.95 -28.64
C SER A 252 5.24 4.22 -28.88
N ASP A 253 6.15 4.27 -27.91
CA ASP A 253 7.48 3.67 -28.03
C ASP A 253 7.50 2.23 -27.49
N LEU A 254 6.35 1.69 -27.05
CA LEU A 254 6.24 0.31 -26.56
C LEU A 254 6.35 -0.69 -27.70
N ASP A 255 7.11 -1.76 -27.49
CA ASP A 255 7.28 -2.85 -28.47
C ASP A 255 5.96 -3.61 -28.70
N ASP A 256 5.17 -3.77 -27.63
CA ASP A 256 3.83 -4.34 -27.67
C ASP A 256 2.87 -3.57 -26.76
N HIS A 257 1.69 -3.23 -27.27
CA HIS A 257 0.64 -2.53 -26.54
C HIS A 257 -0.29 -3.48 -25.75
N VAL A 258 -0.21 -4.80 -25.95
CA VAL A 258 -1.09 -5.79 -25.29
C VAL A 258 -1.01 -5.69 -23.77
N ALA A 259 0.19 -5.66 -23.20
CA ALA A 259 0.40 -5.62 -21.76
C ALA A 259 -0.20 -4.35 -21.13
N PHE A 260 0.14 -3.17 -21.67
CA PHE A 260 -0.42 -1.92 -21.17
C PHE A 260 -1.93 -1.81 -21.41
N ARG A 261 -2.45 -2.32 -22.54
CA ARG A 261 -3.89 -2.35 -22.81
C ARG A 261 -4.63 -3.19 -21.78
N GLU A 262 -4.12 -4.37 -21.44
CA GLU A 262 -4.71 -5.21 -20.40
C GLU A 262 -4.68 -4.51 -19.04
N PHE A 263 -3.52 -3.95 -18.67
CA PHE A 263 -3.34 -3.19 -17.44
C PHE A 263 -4.34 -2.05 -17.31
N LEU A 264 -4.36 -1.15 -18.30
CA LEU A 264 -5.24 0.00 -18.35
C LEU A 264 -6.70 -0.44 -18.26
N ARG A 265 -7.07 -1.49 -19.01
CA ARG A 265 -8.44 -2.00 -19.00
C ARG A 265 -8.84 -2.47 -17.60
N ARG A 266 -8.06 -3.37 -17.00
CA ARG A 266 -8.37 -3.98 -15.71
C ARG A 266 -8.34 -3.00 -14.54
N LEU A 267 -7.47 -1.99 -14.58
CA LEU A 267 -7.43 -0.96 -13.54
C LEU A 267 -8.69 -0.06 -13.60
N ILE A 268 -9.08 0.38 -14.80
CA ILE A 268 -10.33 1.13 -14.98
C ILE A 268 -11.53 0.30 -14.51
N ASP A 269 -11.61 -0.97 -14.93
CA ASP A 269 -12.71 -1.87 -14.57
C ASP A 269 -12.77 -2.14 -13.04
N SER A 270 -11.65 -1.99 -12.32
CA SER A 270 -11.56 -2.11 -10.85
C SER A 270 -11.64 -0.77 -10.09
N GLY A 271 -12.07 0.29 -10.78
CA GLY A 271 -12.36 1.59 -10.18
C GLY A 271 -11.16 2.50 -9.97
N TRP A 272 -10.00 2.20 -10.57
CA TRP A 272 -8.87 3.14 -10.54
C TRP A 272 -9.19 4.39 -11.37
N THR A 273 -8.81 5.54 -10.84
CA THR A 273 -8.73 6.79 -11.61
C THR A 273 -7.31 6.94 -12.12
N ILE A 274 -7.14 7.07 -13.43
CA ILE A 274 -5.82 7.07 -14.08
C ILE A 274 -5.55 8.44 -14.68
N PHE A 275 -4.45 9.05 -14.27
CA PHE A 275 -3.92 10.28 -14.83
C PHE A 275 -2.74 9.97 -15.76
N LEU A 276 -2.81 10.47 -16.98
CA LEU A 276 -1.72 10.41 -17.94
C LEU A 276 -1.14 11.81 -18.10
N THR A 277 0.17 12.00 -17.91
CA THR A 277 0.79 13.29 -18.22
C THR A 277 1.35 13.27 -19.64
N ALA A 278 1.18 14.36 -20.40
CA ALA A 278 1.70 14.46 -21.76
C ALA A 278 2.16 15.87 -22.12
N ARG A 279 3.08 15.98 -23.08
CA ARG A 279 3.39 17.28 -23.72
C ARG A 279 2.40 17.57 -24.84
N ASP A 280 2.07 18.85 -25.04
CA ASP A 280 1.11 19.28 -26.08
C ASP A 280 1.45 18.75 -27.47
N VAL A 281 2.73 18.76 -27.83
CA VAL A 281 3.22 18.28 -29.14
C VAL A 281 2.89 16.80 -29.41
N TYR A 282 2.60 16.02 -28.37
CA TYR A 282 2.25 14.61 -28.47
C TYR A 282 0.77 14.33 -28.20
N LEU A 283 -0.04 15.35 -27.89
CA LEU A 283 -1.43 15.17 -27.47
C LEU A 283 -2.27 14.48 -28.55
N ASP A 284 -2.09 14.82 -29.82
CA ASP A 284 -2.85 14.23 -30.92
C ASP A 284 -2.50 12.75 -31.12
N SER A 285 -1.20 12.43 -31.10
CA SER A 285 -0.72 11.05 -31.17
C SER A 285 -1.25 10.22 -30.00
N LEU A 286 -1.13 10.72 -28.78
CA LEU A 286 -1.65 10.06 -27.59
C LEU A 286 -3.18 9.89 -27.65
N THR A 287 -3.90 10.92 -28.11
CA THR A 287 -5.36 10.85 -28.32
C THR A 287 -5.72 9.71 -29.27
N PHE A 288 -5.02 9.62 -30.41
CA PHE A 288 -5.21 8.53 -31.36
C PHE A 288 -4.97 7.16 -30.72
N GLN A 289 -3.91 7.00 -29.93
CA GLN A 289 -3.63 5.74 -29.24
C GLN A 289 -4.72 5.37 -28.22
N LEU A 290 -5.10 6.31 -27.35
CA LEU A 290 -6.12 6.07 -26.32
C LEU A 290 -7.45 5.64 -26.92
N VAL A 291 -7.88 6.31 -27.99
CA VAL A 291 -9.16 6.02 -28.65
C VAL A 291 -9.08 4.77 -29.51
N ASN A 292 -8.11 4.67 -30.42
CA ASN A 292 -8.11 3.64 -31.46
C ASN A 292 -7.34 2.37 -31.10
N VAL A 293 -6.32 2.45 -30.23
CA VAL A 293 -5.52 1.28 -29.81
C VAL A 293 -6.05 0.72 -28.49
N PHE A 294 -6.36 1.60 -27.55
CA PHE A 294 -6.81 1.21 -26.21
C PHE A 294 -8.34 1.22 -26.04
N GLY A 295 -9.10 1.81 -26.97
CA GLY A 295 -10.56 1.79 -26.94
C GLY A 295 -11.15 2.54 -25.73
N ARG A 296 -10.48 3.59 -25.24
CA ARG A 296 -10.88 4.34 -24.05
C ARG A 296 -11.15 5.81 -24.38
N SER A 297 -12.29 6.31 -23.89
CA SER A 297 -12.54 7.74 -23.77
C SER A 297 -11.79 8.31 -22.57
N PHE A 298 -11.46 9.59 -22.63
CA PHE A 298 -10.74 10.27 -21.55
C PHE A 298 -11.15 11.74 -21.44
N GLU A 299 -10.91 12.31 -20.28
CA GLU A 299 -11.08 13.73 -20.01
C GLU A 299 -9.73 14.44 -20.10
N LYS A 300 -9.73 15.73 -20.46
CA LYS A 300 -8.49 16.51 -20.63
C LYS A 300 -8.41 17.59 -19.57
N VAL A 301 -7.24 17.75 -18.94
CA VAL A 301 -6.89 18.93 -18.15
C VAL A 301 -5.70 19.59 -18.83
N THR A 302 -5.87 20.85 -19.21
CA THR A 302 -4.82 21.64 -19.86
C THR A 302 -4.10 22.45 -18.79
N LEU A 303 -2.78 22.35 -18.76
CA LEU A 303 -1.92 23.13 -17.90
C LEU A 303 -1.09 24.09 -18.77
N THR A 304 -1.42 25.37 -18.72
CA THR A 304 -0.75 26.39 -19.51
C THR A 304 0.54 26.87 -18.84
N ALA A 305 1.45 27.41 -19.65
CA ALA A 305 2.58 28.16 -19.12
C ALA A 305 2.07 29.39 -18.33
N ILE A 306 2.85 29.82 -17.34
CA ILE A 306 2.57 31.06 -16.60
C ILE A 306 2.57 32.22 -17.60
N SER A 307 1.49 32.99 -17.58
CA SER A 307 1.31 34.23 -18.33
C SER A 307 2.03 35.41 -17.67
N ASP A 308 2.22 36.50 -18.40
CA ASP A 308 2.77 37.74 -17.85
C ASP A 308 1.90 38.29 -16.71
N GLU A 309 0.58 38.20 -16.83
CA GLU A 309 -0.36 38.64 -15.79
C GLU A 309 -0.23 37.79 -14.52
N GLU A 310 -0.08 36.48 -14.64
CA GLU A 310 0.16 35.58 -13.50
C GLU A 310 1.54 35.82 -12.87
N LEU A 311 2.56 36.15 -13.69
CA LEU A 311 3.88 36.51 -13.21
C LEU A 311 3.84 37.81 -12.39
N ASP A 312 3.12 38.83 -12.87
CA ASP A 312 2.94 40.12 -12.18
C ASP A 312 2.12 39.95 -10.89
N ALA A 313 1.06 39.13 -10.93
CA ALA A 313 0.27 38.78 -9.75
C ALA A 313 1.13 38.06 -8.70
N SER A 314 1.96 37.10 -9.12
CA SER A 314 2.92 36.41 -8.25
C SER A 314 3.96 37.37 -7.67
N ALA A 315 4.54 38.25 -8.49
CA ALA A 315 5.50 39.26 -8.04
C ALA A 315 4.90 40.20 -6.98
N SER A 316 3.64 40.59 -7.18
CA SER A 316 2.89 41.40 -6.23
C SER A 316 2.60 40.65 -4.93
N ALA A 317 2.16 39.39 -5.02
CA ALA A 317 1.82 38.56 -3.87
C ALA A 317 3.04 38.24 -3.00
N TYR A 318 4.17 37.90 -3.63
CA TYR A 318 5.40 37.48 -2.95
C TYR A 318 6.45 38.60 -2.80
N LYS A 319 6.13 39.82 -3.24
CA LYS A 319 6.96 41.04 -3.10
C LYS A 319 8.38 40.91 -3.65
N TYR A 320 8.55 40.23 -4.78
CA TYR A 320 9.83 40.20 -5.51
C TYR A 320 9.81 41.16 -6.71
N ALA A 321 10.95 41.76 -7.02
CA ALA A 321 11.08 42.67 -8.15
C ALA A 321 11.23 41.89 -9.47
N LEU A 322 10.43 42.27 -10.48
CA LEU A 322 10.61 41.80 -11.85
C LEU A 322 11.65 42.65 -12.59
N PRO A 323 12.43 42.06 -13.52
CA PRO A 323 13.34 42.82 -14.36
C PRO A 323 12.59 43.82 -15.23
N SER A 324 13.11 45.04 -15.37
CA SER A 324 12.57 46.04 -16.31
C SER A 324 12.88 45.72 -17.79
N SER A 325 13.85 44.85 -18.05
CA SER A 325 14.19 44.40 -19.40
C SER A 325 13.27 43.27 -19.84
N GLU A 326 12.59 43.47 -20.98
CA GLU A 326 11.73 42.47 -21.63
C GLU A 326 12.45 41.12 -21.81
N ARG A 327 13.69 41.13 -22.31
CA ARG A 327 14.52 39.93 -22.46
C ARG A 327 14.78 39.19 -21.15
N LEU A 328 14.94 39.91 -20.04
CA LEU A 328 15.14 39.27 -18.72
C LEU A 328 13.82 38.76 -18.16
N ARG A 329 12.71 39.45 -18.43
CA ARG A 329 11.35 39.00 -18.08
C ARG A 329 10.97 37.71 -18.80
N GLU A 330 11.24 37.60 -20.11
CA GLU A 330 11.08 36.36 -20.87
C GLU A 330 11.92 35.21 -20.28
N ARG A 331 13.15 35.48 -19.85
CA ARG A 331 13.99 34.50 -19.18
C ARG A 331 13.44 34.09 -17.81
N SER A 332 12.83 35.00 -17.06
CA SER A 332 12.14 34.68 -15.81
C SER A 332 10.95 33.76 -16.05
N LEU A 333 10.13 34.03 -17.07
CA LEU A 333 9.05 33.13 -17.50
C LEU A 333 9.57 31.76 -17.92
N GLN A 334 10.63 31.71 -18.73
CA GLN A 334 11.24 30.45 -19.13
C GLN A 334 11.78 29.68 -17.92
N ALA A 335 12.42 30.36 -16.96
CA ALA A 335 12.94 29.74 -15.75
C ALA A 335 11.79 29.15 -14.91
N LEU A 336 10.73 29.91 -14.63
CA LEU A 336 9.58 29.43 -13.84
C LEU A 336 8.85 28.28 -14.54
N ASN A 337 8.72 28.32 -15.86
CA ASN A 337 8.09 27.26 -16.66
C ASN A 337 9.00 26.07 -16.96
N SER A 338 10.29 26.10 -16.59
CA SER A 338 11.24 24.99 -16.80
C SER A 338 11.83 24.44 -15.50
N MET A 339 11.57 25.09 -14.37
CA MET A 339 11.80 24.46 -13.07
C MET A 339 11.04 23.15 -13.06
N LYS A 340 11.71 22.06 -12.68
CA LYS A 340 11.06 20.77 -12.39
C LYS A 340 10.23 20.93 -11.12
N CYS A 341 9.18 21.73 -11.24
CA CYS A 341 8.15 21.82 -10.26
C CYS A 341 7.23 20.63 -10.41
#